data_AF-A0A1H4JZH4-F1
#
_entry.id   AF-A0A1H4JZH4-F1
#
_cell.length_a   1.000
_cell.length_b   1.000
_cell.length_c   1.000
_cell.angle_alpha   90.00
_cell.angle_beta   90.00
_cell.angle_gamma   90.00
#
_symmetry.space_group_name_H-M   'P 1'
#
loop_
_entity.id
_entity.type
_entity.pdbx_description
1 polymer ?
#
loop_
_entity_poly.entity_id
_entity_poly.type
_entity_poly.pdbx_seq_one_letter_code
_entity_poly.pdbx_strand_id
1 'polypeptide(L)'
;MMIMQDFSIQVGMIKLHLPDHNTPGFMIIQSLKNEFQVSTNSEAVKKLRAALRKLNNELIKMVKIDYEDSFVLIKASSKRAEEILKVALLINDLATNSVKIEPFYLEEVRLIINTWNRPKPQKWKLGDIFSIPLSDGSLSFGQVVWEKYKTSPHCALFECRGKDIPSIDNIVSSPVISVLNLGSVCLNSFDWKIIGNSQVKIDKKQVAQMHHEDGSQSYSAGILTSLAEAYYGLEPWNALDCDELLMMNIKRPKTAFFLSEEELEEYFKSKGYLFSSGYEC
;
A
#
# COMPACT_ATOMS: atom_id res chain seq x y z
N MET A 1 -22.28 -3.42 -16.71
CA MET A 1 -21.78 -2.27 -15.93
C MET A 1 -20.49 -2.70 -15.27
N MET A 2 -19.35 -2.16 -15.71
CA MET A 2 -18.05 -2.55 -15.18
C MET A 2 -17.89 -1.98 -13.77
N ILE A 3 -17.54 -2.83 -12.81
CA ILE A 3 -17.22 -2.38 -11.46
C ILE A 3 -15.73 -2.05 -11.46
N MET A 4 -15.39 -0.75 -11.48
CA MET A 4 -14.06 -0.31 -11.11
C MET A 4 -13.90 -0.49 -9.60
N GLN A 5 -13.11 -1.47 -9.19
CA GLN A 5 -12.63 -1.61 -7.82
C GLN A 5 -11.13 -1.27 -7.80
N ASP A 6 -10.71 -0.49 -6.81
CA ASP A 6 -9.31 -0.24 -6.49
C ASP A 6 -8.45 0.26 -7.66
N PHE A 7 -8.98 1.21 -8.45
CA PHE A 7 -8.29 1.80 -9.60
C PHE A 7 -7.73 0.75 -10.58
N SER A 8 -8.48 -0.32 -10.84
CA SER A 8 -8.05 -1.41 -11.71
C SER A 8 -9.13 -1.87 -12.68
N ILE A 9 -8.71 -2.49 -13.78
CA ILE A 9 -9.56 -3.06 -14.83
C ILE A 9 -9.04 -4.46 -15.17
N GLN A 10 -9.95 -5.40 -15.38
CA GLN A 10 -9.60 -6.74 -15.84
C GLN A 10 -9.40 -6.75 -17.37
N VAL A 11 -8.35 -7.38 -17.88
CA VAL A 11 -8.08 -7.56 -19.31
C VAL A 11 -7.78 -9.03 -19.54
N GLY A 12 -8.80 -9.79 -19.91
CA GLY A 12 -8.71 -11.26 -19.93
C GLY A 12 -8.40 -11.78 -18.53
N MET A 13 -7.28 -12.47 -18.35
CA MET A 13 -6.80 -12.90 -17.03
C MET A 13 -5.90 -11.90 -16.30
N ILE A 14 -5.64 -10.73 -16.88
CA ILE A 14 -4.69 -9.74 -16.35
C ILE A 14 -5.41 -8.62 -15.63
N LYS A 15 -5.00 -8.33 -14.39
CA LYS A 15 -5.43 -7.13 -13.67
C LYS A 15 -4.53 -5.96 -14.06
N LEU A 16 -5.08 -5.01 -14.82
CA LEU A 16 -4.41 -3.77 -15.19
C LEU A 16 -4.74 -2.68 -14.16
N HIS A 17 -3.73 -2.22 -13.43
CA HIS A 17 -3.84 -1.11 -12.50
C HIS A 17 -3.66 0.22 -13.23
N LEU A 18 -4.62 1.11 -13.02
CA LEU A 18 -4.64 2.47 -13.56
C LEU A 18 -3.78 3.39 -12.67
N PRO A 19 -3.27 4.51 -13.21
CA PRO A 19 -2.66 5.54 -12.39
C PRO A 19 -3.59 6.02 -11.27
N ASP A 20 -3.11 6.04 -10.03
CA ASP A 20 -3.88 6.42 -8.84
C ASP A 20 -3.17 7.50 -8.01
N HIS A 21 -3.62 7.76 -6.78
CA HIS A 21 -3.00 8.76 -5.91
C HIS A 21 -1.50 8.51 -5.70
N ASN A 22 -1.06 7.25 -5.68
CA ASN A 22 0.30 6.83 -5.31
C ASN A 22 1.17 6.54 -6.53
N THR A 23 0.58 6.07 -7.61
CA THR A 23 1.26 5.55 -8.78
C THR A 23 0.95 6.42 -10.01
N PRO A 24 1.94 7.10 -10.60
CA PRO A 24 1.71 7.98 -11.75
C PRO A 24 1.48 7.26 -13.09
N GLY A 25 1.65 5.95 -13.15
CA GLY A 25 1.63 5.16 -14.37
C GLY A 25 0.80 3.89 -14.22
N PHE A 26 0.58 3.21 -15.35
CA PHE A 26 -0.10 1.93 -15.37
C PHE A 26 0.81 0.82 -14.85
N MET A 27 0.21 -0.19 -14.19
CA MET A 27 0.94 -1.34 -13.69
C MET A 27 0.21 -2.66 -13.95
N ILE A 28 0.98 -3.72 -14.14
CA ILE A 28 0.53 -5.11 -14.01
C ILE A 28 1.41 -5.74 -12.93
N ILE A 29 0.77 -6.31 -11.91
CA ILE A 29 1.44 -6.99 -10.79
C ILE A 29 0.83 -8.39 -10.68
N GLN A 30 1.51 -9.39 -11.21
CA GLN A 30 1.00 -10.76 -11.24
C GLN A 30 2.15 -11.76 -11.34
N SER A 31 1.99 -12.95 -10.76
CA SER A 31 2.94 -14.04 -10.93
C SER A 31 2.75 -14.66 -12.32
N LEU A 32 3.72 -14.48 -13.23
CA LEU A 32 3.59 -15.00 -14.60
C LEU A 32 4.06 -16.45 -14.76
N LYS A 33 4.81 -16.98 -13.78
CA LYS A 33 5.31 -18.36 -13.82
C LYS A 33 4.19 -19.38 -13.89
N ASN A 34 3.13 -19.18 -13.11
CA ASN A 34 1.95 -20.04 -13.11
C ASN A 34 1.21 -19.93 -14.44
N GLU A 35 1.08 -18.72 -14.97
CA GLU A 35 0.20 -18.47 -16.12
C GLU A 35 0.80 -19.04 -17.40
N PHE A 36 2.13 -18.99 -17.48
CA PHE A 36 2.90 -19.52 -18.60
C PHE A 36 3.35 -20.98 -18.40
N GLN A 37 3.01 -21.60 -17.27
CA GLN A 37 3.44 -22.95 -16.86
C GLN A 37 4.97 -23.15 -16.93
N VAL A 38 5.70 -22.25 -16.29
CA VAL A 38 7.17 -22.30 -16.17
C VAL A 38 7.58 -22.27 -14.71
N SER A 39 8.82 -22.69 -14.43
CA SER A 39 9.28 -22.90 -13.05
C SER A 39 9.48 -21.59 -12.29
N THR A 40 9.87 -20.52 -12.98
CA THR A 40 10.23 -19.24 -12.36
C THR A 40 9.70 -18.03 -13.11
N ASN A 41 9.53 -16.91 -12.40
CA ASN A 41 9.19 -15.63 -13.03
C ASN A 41 10.30 -15.15 -13.97
N SER A 42 11.57 -15.53 -13.72
CA SER A 42 12.68 -15.24 -14.65
C SER A 42 12.46 -15.87 -16.02
N GLU A 43 12.08 -17.14 -16.07
CA GLU A 43 11.72 -17.85 -17.31
C GLU A 43 10.50 -17.22 -17.98
N ALA A 44 9.47 -16.89 -17.19
CA ALA A 44 8.26 -16.25 -17.69
C ALA A 44 8.57 -14.90 -18.35
N VAL A 45 9.41 -14.08 -17.72
CA VAL A 45 9.86 -12.78 -18.26
C VAL A 45 10.71 -12.96 -19.51
N LYS A 46 11.58 -13.99 -19.59
CA LYS A 46 12.33 -14.30 -20.83
C LYS A 46 11.37 -14.63 -21.97
N LYS A 47 10.34 -15.45 -21.73
CA LYS A 47 9.29 -15.80 -22.70
C LYS A 47 8.51 -14.57 -23.15
N LEU A 48 8.06 -13.72 -22.22
CA LEU A 48 7.36 -12.47 -22.52
C LEU A 48 8.23 -11.51 -23.35
N ARG A 49 9.49 -11.28 -22.95
CA ARG A 49 10.41 -10.40 -23.69
C ARG A 49 10.66 -10.91 -25.11
N ALA A 50 10.78 -12.22 -25.31
CA ALA A 50 10.91 -12.81 -26.64
C ALA A 50 9.66 -12.57 -27.51
N ALA A 51 8.46 -12.74 -26.94
CA ALA A 51 7.20 -12.47 -27.63
C ALA A 51 7.03 -10.99 -27.96
N LEU A 52 7.36 -10.08 -27.04
CA LEU A 52 7.32 -8.63 -27.27
C LEU A 52 8.22 -8.22 -28.42
N ARG A 53 9.45 -8.75 -28.51
CA ARG A 53 10.36 -8.46 -29.63
C ARG A 53 9.80 -8.90 -30.98
N LYS A 54 9.13 -10.06 -31.03
CA LYS A 54 8.49 -10.57 -32.24
C LYS A 54 7.30 -9.71 -32.66
N LEU A 55 6.50 -9.25 -31.69
CA LEU A 55 5.33 -8.41 -31.94
C LEU A 55 5.72 -7.01 -32.40
N ASN A 56 6.57 -6.34 -31.61
CA ASN A 56 7.08 -5.01 -31.89
C ASN A 56 8.31 -4.73 -31.02
N ASN A 57 9.48 -4.66 -31.63
CA ASN A 57 10.74 -4.43 -30.92
C ASN A 57 10.83 -3.07 -30.22
N GLU A 58 9.99 -2.09 -30.56
CA GLU A 58 9.91 -0.83 -29.82
C GLU A 58 9.06 -0.96 -28.56
N LEU A 59 8.03 -1.83 -28.54
CA LEU A 59 7.12 -2.00 -27.40
C LEU A 59 7.86 -2.41 -26.12
N ILE A 60 8.90 -3.24 -26.22
CA ILE A 60 9.72 -3.65 -25.07
C ILE A 60 10.46 -2.47 -24.41
N LYS A 61 10.76 -1.40 -25.16
CA LYS A 61 11.42 -0.19 -24.65
C LYS A 61 10.41 0.78 -24.01
N MET A 62 9.12 0.57 -24.25
CA MET A 62 8.04 1.45 -23.80
C MET A 62 7.52 1.05 -22.41
N VAL A 63 7.87 -0.14 -21.93
CA VAL A 63 7.50 -0.65 -20.61
C VAL A 63 8.75 -1.04 -19.82
N LYS A 64 8.69 -0.89 -18.50
CA LYS A 64 9.70 -1.45 -17.59
C LYS A 64 9.18 -2.79 -17.06
N ILE A 65 10.02 -3.82 -17.08
CA ILE A 65 9.69 -5.15 -16.59
C ILE A 65 10.73 -5.55 -15.53
N ASP A 66 10.29 -5.58 -14.29
CA ASP A 66 11.01 -6.08 -13.12
C ASP A 66 10.33 -7.37 -12.63
N TYR A 67 11.03 -8.24 -11.90
CA TYR A 67 10.43 -9.45 -11.34
C TYR A 67 11.14 -9.91 -10.07
N GLU A 68 10.36 -10.57 -9.22
CA GLU A 68 10.77 -11.29 -8.03
C GLU A 68 10.18 -12.71 -8.07
N ASP A 69 10.47 -13.55 -7.08
CA ASP A 69 9.96 -14.93 -7.04
C ASP A 69 8.44 -15.00 -6.89
N SER A 70 7.85 -13.99 -6.23
CA SER A 70 6.43 -13.87 -5.94
C SER A 70 5.65 -13.26 -7.12
N PHE A 71 6.15 -12.20 -7.75
CA PHE A 71 5.45 -11.48 -8.82
C PHE A 71 6.36 -10.96 -9.95
N VAL A 72 5.75 -10.63 -11.08
CA VAL A 72 6.33 -9.79 -12.14
C VAL A 72 5.65 -8.43 -12.09
N LEU A 73 6.44 -7.37 -12.16
CA LEU A 73 5.99 -5.98 -12.17
C LEU A 73 6.28 -5.36 -13.53
N ILE A 74 5.21 -4.98 -14.24
CA ILE A 74 5.30 -4.30 -15.53
C ILE A 74 4.74 -2.90 -15.36
N LYS A 75 5.52 -1.88 -15.71
CA LYS A 75 5.15 -0.46 -15.58
C LYS A 75 5.18 0.26 -16.92
N ALA A 76 4.21 1.14 -17.14
CA ALA A 76 4.21 2.09 -18.25
C ALA A 76 3.83 3.49 -17.74
N SER A 77 4.33 4.54 -18.38
CA SER A 77 3.92 5.91 -18.03
C SER A 77 2.44 6.14 -18.38
N SER A 78 1.81 7.15 -17.77
CA SER A 78 0.40 7.51 -18.04
C SER A 78 0.11 7.86 -19.51
N LYS A 79 1.13 8.18 -20.30
CA LYS A 79 0.99 8.46 -21.74
C LYS A 79 1.00 7.21 -22.62
N ARG A 80 1.21 6.03 -22.02
CA ARG A 80 1.46 4.76 -22.72
C ARG A 80 0.35 3.73 -22.46
N ALA A 81 -0.90 4.21 -22.44
CA ALA A 81 -2.07 3.40 -22.16
C ALA A 81 -2.24 2.26 -23.18
N GLU A 82 -2.08 2.56 -24.47
CA GLU A 82 -2.20 1.57 -25.53
C GLU A 82 -1.08 0.52 -25.48
N GLU A 83 0.15 0.94 -25.17
CA GLU A 83 1.28 0.02 -25.04
C GLU A 83 1.10 -0.97 -23.89
N ILE A 84 0.67 -0.50 -22.70
CA ILE A 84 0.45 -1.42 -21.58
C ILE A 84 -0.73 -2.35 -21.85
N LEU A 85 -1.77 -1.89 -22.56
CA LEU A 85 -2.88 -2.75 -22.98
C LEU A 85 -2.39 -3.84 -23.94
N LYS A 86 -1.55 -3.51 -24.93
CA LYS A 86 -0.94 -4.50 -25.83
C LYS A 86 -0.12 -5.53 -25.06
N VAL A 87 0.60 -5.11 -24.02
CA VAL A 87 1.33 -6.04 -23.15
C VAL A 87 0.36 -6.95 -22.39
N ALA A 88 -0.71 -6.42 -21.80
CA ALA A 88 -1.71 -7.20 -21.09
C ALA A 88 -2.37 -8.25 -22.02
N LEU A 89 -2.76 -7.86 -23.23
CA LEU A 89 -3.31 -8.76 -24.24
C LEU A 89 -2.32 -9.87 -24.61
N LEU A 90 -1.06 -9.51 -24.87
CA LEU A 90 -0.03 -10.49 -25.19
C LEU A 90 0.20 -11.49 -24.05
N ILE A 91 0.17 -11.05 -22.79
CA ILE A 91 0.30 -11.95 -21.64
C ILE A 91 -0.90 -12.90 -21.59
N ASN A 92 -2.13 -12.38 -21.77
CA ASN A 92 -3.32 -13.21 -21.84
C ASN A 92 -3.23 -14.27 -22.95
N ASP A 93 -2.74 -13.89 -24.14
CA ASP A 93 -2.58 -14.82 -25.28
C ASP A 93 -1.50 -15.88 -25.05
N LEU A 94 -0.43 -15.54 -24.32
CA LEU A 94 0.66 -16.48 -23.99
C LEU A 94 0.32 -17.42 -22.83
N ALA A 95 -0.73 -17.11 -22.07
CA ALA A 95 -1.12 -17.89 -20.92
C ALA A 95 -1.83 -19.18 -21.32
N THR A 96 -1.66 -20.19 -20.49
CA THR A 96 -2.25 -21.52 -20.76
C THR A 96 -3.77 -21.51 -20.60
N ASN A 97 -4.27 -20.66 -19.70
CA ASN A 97 -5.69 -20.44 -19.45
C ASN A 97 -6.13 -19.08 -20.01
N SER A 98 -5.76 -18.80 -21.27
CA SER A 98 -6.11 -17.54 -21.92
C SER A 98 -7.63 -17.32 -21.91
N VAL A 99 -8.04 -16.10 -21.59
CA VAL A 99 -9.45 -15.74 -21.55
C VAL A 99 -9.79 -15.05 -22.87
N LYS A 100 -10.84 -15.53 -23.55
CA LYS A 100 -11.36 -14.86 -24.75
C LYS A 100 -11.93 -13.51 -24.34
N ILE A 101 -11.47 -12.45 -25.00
CA ILE A 101 -11.91 -11.08 -24.76
C ILE A 101 -12.89 -10.69 -25.87
N GLU A 102 -14.12 -10.37 -25.50
CA GLU A 102 -15.12 -9.94 -26.47
C GLU A 102 -14.78 -8.55 -27.05
N PRO A 103 -14.96 -8.31 -28.36
CA PRO A 103 -14.52 -7.07 -29.01
C PRO A 103 -15.11 -5.80 -28.37
N PHE A 104 -16.39 -5.84 -28.01
CA PHE A 104 -17.06 -4.72 -27.35
C PHE A 104 -16.41 -4.36 -26.01
N TYR A 105 -16.03 -5.37 -25.22
CA TYR A 105 -15.35 -5.16 -23.94
C TYR A 105 -13.97 -4.55 -24.13
N LEU A 106 -13.23 -4.98 -25.15
CA LEU A 106 -11.91 -4.41 -25.45
C LEU A 106 -12.01 -2.92 -25.82
N GLU A 107 -13.05 -2.52 -26.55
CA GLU A 107 -13.30 -1.10 -26.86
C GLU A 107 -13.66 -0.28 -25.61
N GLU A 108 -14.43 -0.85 -24.66
CA GLU A 108 -14.66 -0.22 -23.37
C GLU A 108 -13.36 -0.02 -22.58
N VAL A 109 -12.50 -1.06 -22.51
CA VAL A 109 -11.19 -0.95 -21.86
C VAL A 109 -10.35 0.15 -22.50
N ARG A 110 -10.27 0.17 -23.84
CA ARG A 110 -9.56 1.21 -24.60
C ARG A 110 -10.08 2.61 -24.27
N LEU A 111 -11.41 2.78 -24.21
CA LEU A 111 -12.01 4.06 -23.87
C LEU A 111 -11.59 4.50 -22.47
N ILE A 112 -11.66 3.60 -21.47
CA ILE A 112 -11.34 3.94 -20.09
C ILE A 112 -9.86 4.32 -19.95
N ILE A 113 -8.93 3.49 -20.43
CA ILE A 113 -7.49 3.77 -20.22
C ILE A 113 -7.01 5.03 -20.94
N ASN A 114 -7.63 5.41 -22.07
CA ASN A 114 -7.25 6.60 -22.83
C ASN A 114 -7.90 7.88 -22.28
N THR A 115 -9.06 7.76 -21.62
CA THR A 115 -9.75 8.89 -20.98
C THR A 115 -9.47 8.99 -19.48
N TRP A 116 -8.69 8.06 -18.94
CA TRP A 116 -8.38 7.99 -17.51
C TRP A 116 -7.65 9.24 -17.03
N ASN A 117 -8.32 9.99 -16.14
CA ASN A 117 -7.69 11.08 -15.44
C ASN A 117 -7.24 10.62 -14.05
N ARG A 118 -5.92 10.58 -13.86
CA ARG A 118 -5.30 10.19 -12.59
C ARG A 118 -5.85 11.07 -11.46
N PRO A 119 -6.39 10.49 -10.37
CA PRO A 119 -6.79 11.26 -9.21
C PRO A 119 -5.55 11.92 -8.56
N LYS A 120 -5.68 13.18 -8.15
CA LYS A 120 -4.57 13.91 -7.55
C LYS A 120 -4.31 13.40 -6.13
N PRO A 121 -3.06 13.18 -5.72
CA PRO A 121 -2.75 12.88 -4.33
C PRO A 121 -3.10 14.06 -3.42
N GLN A 122 -3.51 13.77 -2.18
CA GLN A 122 -3.59 14.76 -1.12
C GLN A 122 -2.21 15.42 -0.94
N LYS A 123 -2.18 16.75 -0.85
CA LYS A 123 -0.96 17.46 -0.49
C LYS A 123 -0.82 17.44 1.03
N TRP A 124 0.38 17.09 1.48
CA TRP A 124 0.76 17.14 2.88
C TRP A 124 2.19 17.70 3.00
N LYS A 125 2.53 18.18 4.19
CA LYS A 125 3.83 18.76 4.53
C LYS A 125 4.17 18.51 6.01
N LEU A 126 5.40 18.84 6.38
CA LEU A 126 5.84 18.86 7.76
C LEU A 126 4.88 19.64 8.68
N GLY A 127 4.55 19.03 9.82
CA GLY A 127 3.64 19.58 10.83
C GLY A 127 2.15 19.32 10.56
N ASP A 128 1.77 18.80 9.39
CA ASP A 128 0.38 18.48 9.10
C ASP A 128 -0.12 17.38 10.03
N ILE A 129 -1.33 17.60 10.55
CA ILE A 129 -2.03 16.70 11.45
C ILE A 129 -3.09 15.98 10.63
N PHE A 130 -3.15 14.67 10.81
CA PHE A 130 -4.06 13.81 10.09
C PHE A 130 -4.91 12.96 11.03
N SER A 131 -6.08 12.56 10.53
CA SER A 131 -6.98 11.63 11.20
C SER A 131 -6.82 10.23 10.62
N ILE A 132 -6.95 9.22 11.48
CA ILE A 132 -6.92 7.79 11.15
C ILE A 132 -8.28 7.22 11.51
N PRO A 133 -9.11 6.81 10.54
CA PRO A 133 -10.35 6.09 10.82
C PRO A 133 -10.07 4.75 11.48
N LEU A 134 -10.82 4.43 12.54
CA LEU A 134 -10.76 3.15 13.24
C LEU A 134 -12.00 2.30 12.92
N SER A 135 -11.87 0.99 13.16
CA SER A 135 -12.85 -0.05 12.85
C SER A 135 -14.19 0.11 13.56
N ASP A 136 -14.18 0.73 14.74
CA ASP A 136 -15.38 1.04 15.52
C ASP A 136 -16.07 2.37 15.11
N GLY A 137 -15.56 3.03 14.06
CA GLY A 137 -16.06 4.30 13.56
C GLY A 137 -15.55 5.53 14.31
N SER A 138 -14.67 5.37 15.30
CA SER A 138 -13.94 6.49 15.90
C SER A 138 -12.70 6.89 15.08
N LEU A 139 -12.04 7.95 15.49
CA LEU A 139 -10.82 8.48 14.88
C LEU A 139 -9.68 8.47 15.88
N SER A 140 -8.50 8.09 15.41
CA SER A 140 -7.20 8.41 16.04
C SER A 140 -6.50 9.53 15.26
N PHE A 141 -5.43 10.10 15.81
CA PHE A 141 -4.77 11.26 15.23
C PHE A 141 -3.24 11.13 15.21
N GLY A 142 -2.63 11.65 14.16
CA GLY A 142 -1.19 11.68 14.01
C GLY A 142 -0.68 12.98 13.39
N GLN A 143 0.63 13.12 13.31
CA GLN A 143 1.30 14.27 12.71
C GLN A 143 2.47 13.84 11.83
N VAL A 144 2.67 14.52 10.70
CA VAL A 144 3.90 14.40 9.89
C VAL A 144 5.02 15.17 10.60
N VAL A 145 6.03 14.46 11.08
CA VAL A 145 7.02 15.03 12.02
C VAL A 145 8.41 15.17 11.44
N TRP A 146 8.76 14.34 10.44
CA TRP A 146 9.97 14.50 9.61
C TRP A 146 9.70 14.04 8.19
N GLU A 147 10.46 14.59 7.25
CA GLU A 147 10.37 14.21 5.84
C GLU A 147 11.77 14.29 5.22
N LYS A 148 12.35 13.13 4.91
CA LYS A 148 13.57 13.04 4.07
C LYS A 148 13.19 12.86 2.60
N TYR A 149 12.16 12.05 2.35
CA TYR A 149 11.59 11.83 1.02
C TYR A 149 10.07 11.96 1.07
N LYS A 150 9.48 12.59 0.06
CA LYS A 150 8.02 12.72 -0.10
C LYS A 150 7.25 11.40 -0.14
N THR A 151 7.92 10.28 -0.34
CA THR A 151 7.28 8.96 -0.38
C THR A 151 7.30 8.26 0.98
N SER A 152 8.10 8.75 1.93
CA SER A 152 8.45 8.08 3.18
C SER A 152 8.50 9.08 4.35
N PRO A 153 7.36 9.68 4.74
CA PRO A 153 7.31 10.55 5.91
C PRO A 153 7.52 9.77 7.21
N HIS A 154 8.05 10.47 8.22
CA HIS A 154 7.94 10.00 9.59
C HIS A 154 6.67 10.59 10.19
N CYS A 155 5.87 9.74 10.81
CA CYS A 155 4.60 10.12 11.40
C CYS A 155 4.55 9.73 12.86
N ALA A 156 4.08 10.66 13.70
CA ALA A 156 3.75 10.40 15.08
C ALA A 156 2.30 9.97 15.22
N LEU A 157 2.03 9.07 16.16
CA LEU A 157 0.70 8.73 16.65
C LEU A 157 0.48 9.36 18.02
N PHE A 158 -0.61 10.09 18.20
CA PHE A 158 -0.97 10.66 19.50
C PHE A 158 -1.90 9.71 20.28
N GLU A 159 -1.81 9.77 21.61
CA GLU A 159 -2.78 9.19 22.52
C GLU A 159 -4.04 10.06 22.56
N CYS A 160 -4.73 10.14 21.42
CA CYS A 160 -5.91 10.96 21.23
C CYS A 160 -6.92 10.19 20.36
N ARG A 161 -8.13 9.96 20.87
CA ARG A 161 -9.21 9.27 20.17
C ARG A 161 -10.54 9.98 20.41
N GLY A 162 -11.38 10.05 19.38
CA GLY A 162 -12.72 10.62 19.48
C GLY A 162 -13.62 10.20 18.33
N LYS A 163 -14.93 10.29 18.53
CA LYS A 163 -15.91 10.16 17.43
C LYS A 163 -15.93 11.40 16.55
N ASP A 164 -15.70 12.55 17.16
CA ASP A 164 -15.53 13.84 16.51
C ASP A 164 -14.06 14.24 16.51
N ILE A 165 -13.69 15.14 15.59
CA ILE A 165 -12.34 15.70 15.49
C ILE A 165 -12.13 16.73 16.62
N PRO A 166 -11.23 16.51 17.59
CA PRO A 166 -10.90 17.50 18.61
C PRO A 166 -10.21 18.73 18.01
N SER A 167 -10.07 19.80 18.80
CA SER A 167 -9.24 20.94 18.37
C SER A 167 -7.79 20.50 18.14
N ILE A 168 -7.12 21.17 17.20
CA ILE A 168 -5.72 20.91 16.88
C ILE A 168 -4.83 21.00 18.13
N ASP A 169 -5.07 21.98 18.99
CA ASP A 169 -4.34 22.16 20.25
C ASP A 169 -4.52 20.96 21.19
N ASN A 170 -5.74 20.42 21.31
CA ASN A 170 -5.98 19.24 22.15
C ASN A 170 -5.26 18.00 21.60
N ILE A 171 -5.22 17.83 20.28
CA ILE A 171 -4.51 16.72 19.64
C ILE A 171 -3.01 16.80 19.94
N VAL A 172 -2.37 17.94 19.66
CA VAL A 172 -0.91 18.07 19.81
C VAL A 172 -0.44 18.18 21.26
N SER A 173 -1.35 18.46 22.20
CA SER A 173 -1.08 18.40 23.63
C SER A 173 -1.19 16.97 24.20
N SER A 174 -1.69 16.01 23.41
CA SER A 174 -1.78 14.61 23.84
C SER A 174 -0.40 13.94 23.80
N PRO A 175 -0.15 12.91 24.65
CA PRO A 175 1.08 12.13 24.61
C PRO A 175 1.34 11.52 23.22
N VAL A 176 2.61 11.37 22.85
CA VAL A 176 3.01 10.67 21.61
C VAL A 176 3.25 9.21 21.94
N ILE A 177 2.48 8.32 21.31
CA ILE A 177 2.56 6.87 21.48
C ILE A 177 3.75 6.30 20.71
N SER A 178 3.92 6.72 19.47
CA SER A 178 4.84 6.12 18.50
C SER A 178 5.28 7.14 17.48
N VAL A 179 6.47 6.94 16.90
CA VAL A 179 6.94 7.67 15.73
C VAL A 179 7.62 6.70 14.76
N LEU A 180 7.07 6.55 13.56
CA LEU A 180 7.49 5.56 12.57
C LEU A 180 7.77 6.19 11.21
N ASN A 181 8.72 5.61 10.47
CA ASN A 181 8.91 5.90 9.05
C ASN A 181 7.95 5.04 8.21
N LEU A 182 7.07 5.68 7.44
CA LEU A 182 5.94 5.03 6.78
C LEU A 182 5.91 5.37 5.29
N GLY A 183 5.42 4.45 4.47
CA GLY A 183 5.00 4.80 3.11
C GLY A 183 3.87 5.85 3.12
N SER A 184 3.93 6.84 2.23
CA SER A 184 2.92 7.92 2.13
C SER A 184 1.54 7.50 1.59
N VAL A 185 1.27 6.19 1.46
CA VAL A 185 0.11 5.65 0.72
C VAL A 185 -1.21 6.18 1.26
N CYS A 186 -1.46 6.00 2.57
CA CYS A 186 -2.71 6.43 3.23
C CYS A 186 -2.86 7.95 3.28
N LEU A 187 -1.75 8.70 3.34
CA LEU A 187 -1.78 10.16 3.25
C LEU A 187 -2.18 10.62 1.85
N ASN A 188 -1.62 10.02 0.79
CA ASN A 188 -1.89 10.42 -0.58
C ASN A 188 -3.32 10.06 -1.03
N SER A 189 -3.85 8.92 -0.57
CA SER A 189 -5.17 8.38 -0.94
C SER A 189 -6.35 8.98 -0.17
N PHE A 190 -6.10 9.90 0.78
CA PHE A 190 -7.12 10.45 1.70
C PHE A 190 -7.70 9.45 2.69
N ASP A 191 -7.12 8.24 2.82
CA ASP A 191 -7.45 7.32 3.91
C ASP A 191 -7.12 7.97 5.25
N TRP A 192 -6.00 8.71 5.30
CA TRP A 192 -5.67 9.62 6.38
C TRP A 192 -5.84 11.06 5.93
N LYS A 193 -6.89 11.72 6.41
CA LYS A 193 -7.24 13.09 5.99
C LYS A 193 -6.44 14.11 6.77
N ILE A 194 -5.82 15.07 6.09
CA ILE A 194 -5.22 16.23 6.76
C ILE A 194 -6.34 17.11 7.33
N ILE A 195 -6.29 17.37 8.64
CA ILE A 195 -7.31 18.13 9.38
C ILE A 195 -6.78 19.46 9.93
N GLY A 196 -5.47 19.67 9.87
CA GLY A 196 -4.84 20.92 10.31
C GLY A 196 -3.32 20.84 10.23
N ASN A 197 -2.66 21.84 10.80
CA ASN A 197 -1.21 21.91 10.87
C ASN A 197 -0.81 22.54 12.19
N SER A 198 0.29 22.07 12.77
CA SER A 198 0.89 22.66 13.96
C SER A 198 2.41 22.48 13.93
N GLN A 199 3.11 23.25 14.74
CA GLN A 199 4.56 23.09 14.89
C GLN A 199 4.88 21.72 15.49
N VAL A 200 5.85 21.02 14.90
CA VAL A 200 6.37 19.75 15.43
C VAL A 200 7.15 20.04 16.71
N LYS A 201 6.73 19.42 17.82
CA LYS A 201 7.37 19.57 19.15
C LYS A 201 8.18 18.35 19.58
N ILE A 202 8.23 17.30 18.75
CA ILE A 202 8.87 16.03 19.07
C ILE A 202 10.38 16.17 18.85
N ASP A 203 11.17 15.92 19.89
CA ASP A 203 12.62 15.87 19.79
C ASP A 203 13.03 14.52 19.20
N LYS A 204 13.79 14.56 18.10
CA LYS A 204 14.33 13.37 17.43
C LYS A 204 15.14 12.48 18.38
N LYS A 205 15.76 13.04 19.43
CA LYS A 205 16.51 12.25 20.44
C LYS A 205 15.63 11.33 21.29
N GLN A 206 14.31 11.57 21.32
CA GLN A 206 13.36 10.76 22.09
C GLN A 206 12.88 9.53 21.31
N VAL A 207 13.12 9.50 19.99
CA VAL A 207 12.78 8.37 19.13
C VAL A 207 13.93 7.37 19.15
N ALA A 208 13.60 6.07 19.10
CA ALA A 208 14.62 5.04 19.04
C ALA A 208 15.43 5.17 17.74
N GLN A 209 16.74 4.94 17.79
CA GLN A 209 17.60 5.07 16.60
C GLN A 209 17.15 4.16 15.44
N MET A 210 16.53 3.01 15.72
CA MET A 210 15.95 2.11 14.72
C MET A 210 14.79 2.73 13.93
N HIS A 211 14.25 3.87 14.39
CA HIS A 211 13.23 4.65 13.70
C HIS A 211 13.80 5.98 13.18
N HIS A 212 15.14 6.14 13.15
CA HIS A 212 15.82 7.32 12.58
C HIS A 212 16.17 7.14 11.08
N GLU A 213 16.10 8.26 10.36
CA GLU A 213 16.33 8.48 8.91
C GLU A 213 17.41 7.68 8.14
N ASP A 214 18.43 7.14 8.80
CA ASP A 214 19.60 6.52 8.15
C ASP A 214 19.74 5.01 8.37
N GLY A 215 18.75 4.39 9.02
CA GLY A 215 18.64 2.94 9.19
C GLY A 215 17.23 2.46 9.50
N SER A 216 16.22 3.34 9.38
CA SER A 216 14.86 3.04 9.79
C SER A 216 14.25 1.91 8.98
N GLN A 217 13.68 0.92 9.66
CA GLN A 217 12.74 0.02 9.03
C GLN A 217 11.59 0.86 8.45
N SER A 218 11.38 0.77 7.14
CA SER A 218 10.25 1.43 6.48
C SER A 218 9.06 0.50 6.60
N TYR A 219 8.02 0.95 7.31
CA TYR A 219 6.81 0.18 7.46
C TYR A 219 5.79 0.50 6.36
N SER A 220 4.86 -0.44 6.15
CA SER A 220 3.66 -0.14 5.38
C SER A 220 2.85 0.96 6.06
N ALA A 221 2.13 1.78 5.29
CA ALA A 221 1.33 2.85 5.85
C ALA A 221 0.30 2.33 6.89
N GLY A 222 -0.27 1.15 6.64
CA GLY A 222 -1.27 0.54 7.52
C GLY A 222 -0.79 0.21 8.93
N ILE A 223 0.53 0.11 9.18
CA ILE A 223 1.05 -0.25 10.51
C ILE A 223 0.59 0.74 11.59
N LEU A 224 0.48 2.02 11.26
CA LEU A 224 0.09 3.06 12.23
C LEU A 224 -1.39 2.95 12.58
N THR A 225 -2.21 2.53 11.61
CA THR A 225 -3.63 2.22 11.83
C THR A 225 -3.77 1.01 12.72
N SER A 226 -3.10 -0.11 12.41
CA SER A 226 -3.16 -1.31 13.24
C SER A 226 -2.60 -1.08 14.65
N LEU A 227 -1.53 -0.28 14.80
CA LEU A 227 -1.04 0.12 16.12
C LEU A 227 -2.10 0.93 16.88
N ALA A 228 -2.79 1.87 16.24
CA ALA A 228 -3.85 2.62 16.88
C ALA A 228 -5.03 1.71 17.30
N GLU A 229 -5.45 0.80 16.44
CA GLU A 229 -6.50 -0.19 16.73
C GLU A 229 -6.11 -1.06 17.94
N ALA A 230 -4.90 -1.62 17.93
CA ALA A 230 -4.38 -2.44 19.03
C ALA A 230 -4.23 -1.65 20.33
N TYR A 231 -3.73 -0.41 20.25
CA TYR A 231 -3.61 0.48 21.40
C TYR A 231 -4.95 0.73 22.08
N TYR A 232 -6.01 0.85 21.28
CA TYR A 232 -7.35 1.07 21.79
C TYR A 232 -8.18 -0.19 22.03
N GLY A 233 -7.56 -1.38 21.93
CA GLY A 233 -8.21 -2.67 22.21
C GLY A 233 -9.22 -3.09 21.15
N LEU A 234 -9.07 -2.63 19.91
CA LEU A 234 -9.91 -3.00 18.76
C LEU A 234 -9.29 -4.13 17.92
N GLU A 235 -7.97 -4.25 17.96
CA GLU A 235 -7.23 -5.38 17.39
C GLU A 235 -6.34 -6.04 18.46
N PRO A 236 -6.03 -7.33 18.32
CA PRO A 236 -5.19 -8.02 19.28
C PRO A 236 -3.76 -7.48 19.24
N TRP A 237 -3.19 -7.25 20.42
CA TRP A 237 -1.87 -6.66 20.58
C TRP A 237 -0.76 -7.49 19.93
N ASN A 238 -0.92 -8.82 19.88
CA ASN A 238 0.04 -9.76 19.30
C ASN A 238 -0.25 -10.13 17.84
N ALA A 239 -1.18 -9.48 17.15
CA ALA A 239 -1.23 -9.57 15.69
C ALA A 239 -0.09 -8.82 15.00
N LEU A 240 0.58 -7.94 15.73
CA LEU A 240 1.79 -7.25 15.34
C LEU A 240 2.74 -7.23 16.55
N ASP A 241 4.03 -7.01 16.33
CA ASP A 241 4.94 -6.74 17.44
C ASP A 241 4.79 -5.28 17.90
N CYS A 242 3.66 -4.97 18.56
CA CYS A 242 3.32 -3.60 18.93
C CYS A 242 4.28 -2.99 19.96
N ASP A 243 4.97 -3.80 20.77
CA ASP A 243 5.87 -3.28 21.80
C ASP A 243 7.10 -2.59 21.20
N GLU A 244 7.62 -3.08 20.07
CA GLU A 244 8.75 -2.45 19.35
C GLU A 244 8.37 -1.13 18.66
N LEU A 245 7.06 -0.90 18.45
CA LEU A 245 6.54 0.30 17.80
C LEU A 245 6.34 1.45 18.79
N LEU A 246 6.33 1.20 20.09
CA LEU A 246 6.11 2.24 21.10
C LEU A 246 7.35 3.13 21.29
N MET A 247 7.11 4.39 21.65
CA MET A 247 8.16 5.26 22.18
C MET A 247 8.72 4.66 23.49
N MET A 248 10.02 4.83 23.76
CA MET A 248 10.73 4.18 24.88
C MET A 248 10.08 4.36 26.27
N ASN A 249 9.35 5.46 26.48
CA ASN A 249 8.70 5.78 27.76
C ASN A 249 7.21 5.44 27.79
N ILE A 250 6.66 4.89 26.72
CA ILE A 250 5.26 4.52 26.61
C ILE A 250 5.13 3.04 26.96
N LYS A 251 4.27 2.76 27.93
CA LYS A 251 3.93 1.38 28.31
C LYS A 251 2.77 0.90 27.46
N ARG A 252 2.70 -0.42 27.27
CA ARG A 252 1.52 -1.11 26.75
C ARG A 252 0.25 -0.62 27.48
N PRO A 253 -0.81 -0.24 26.76
CA PRO A 253 -2.03 0.25 27.37
C PRO A 253 -2.80 -0.90 28.02
N LYS A 254 -3.63 -0.58 29.02
CA LYS A 254 -4.45 -1.59 29.72
C LYS A 254 -5.54 -2.22 28.85
N THR A 255 -5.88 -1.57 27.74
CA THR A 255 -6.82 -2.01 26.72
C THR A 255 -6.24 -3.08 25.80
N ALA A 256 -4.91 -3.28 25.80
CA ALA A 256 -4.26 -4.31 25.02
C ALA A 256 -4.72 -5.71 25.47
N PHE A 257 -5.10 -6.55 24.52
CA PHE A 257 -5.47 -7.94 24.74
C PHE A 257 -4.67 -8.86 23.81
N PHE A 258 -4.56 -10.13 24.20
CA PHE A 258 -3.77 -11.13 23.50
C PHE A 258 -4.67 -12.27 23.07
N LEU A 259 -4.43 -12.78 21.87
CA LEU A 259 -4.98 -14.05 21.41
C LEU A 259 -3.96 -15.16 21.65
N SER A 260 -4.44 -16.38 21.89
CA SER A 260 -3.63 -17.60 21.76
C SER A 260 -3.17 -17.81 20.31
N GLU A 261 -2.23 -18.73 20.09
CA GLU A 261 -1.77 -19.04 18.72
C GLU A 261 -2.92 -19.50 17.81
N GLU A 262 -3.80 -20.38 18.29
CA GLU A 262 -4.96 -20.87 17.54
C GLU A 262 -5.93 -19.74 17.19
N GLU A 263 -6.26 -18.88 18.16
CA GLU A 263 -7.14 -17.71 17.93
C GLU A 263 -6.49 -16.69 16.98
N LEU A 264 -5.17 -16.54 17.03
CA LEU A 264 -4.43 -15.67 16.14
C LEU A 264 -4.43 -16.23 14.70
N GLU A 265 -4.36 -17.54 14.54
CA GLU A 265 -4.54 -18.18 13.24
C GLU A 265 -5.90 -17.88 12.61
N GLU A 266 -6.96 -18.06 13.40
CA GLU A 266 -8.32 -17.78 12.96
C GLU A 266 -8.51 -16.29 12.66
N TYR A 267 -7.93 -15.42 13.48
CA TYR A 267 -7.92 -13.99 13.25
C TYR A 267 -7.32 -13.64 11.89
N PHE A 268 -6.11 -14.11 11.59
CA PHE A 268 -5.45 -13.81 10.31
C PHE A 268 -6.20 -14.42 9.11
N LYS A 269 -6.76 -15.63 9.25
CA LYS A 269 -7.63 -16.25 8.24
C LYS A 269 -8.87 -15.38 7.97
N SER A 270 -9.51 -14.87 9.03
CA SER A 270 -10.70 -14.01 8.91
C SER A 270 -10.42 -12.67 8.20
N LYS A 271 -9.20 -12.15 8.34
CA LYS A 271 -8.73 -10.92 7.68
C LYS A 271 -8.21 -11.17 6.25
N GLY A 272 -8.20 -12.42 5.79
CA GLY A 272 -7.73 -12.79 4.45
C GLY A 272 -6.21 -12.79 4.29
N TYR A 273 -5.45 -12.81 5.39
CA TYR A 273 -4.00 -13.01 5.34
C TYR A 273 -3.70 -14.49 5.13
N LEU A 274 -2.80 -14.81 4.20
CA LEU A 274 -2.28 -16.16 4.04
C LEU A 274 -1.22 -16.43 5.12
N PHE A 275 -1.44 -17.44 5.95
CA PHE A 275 -0.39 -17.96 6.85
C PHE A 275 0.76 -18.50 6.00
N SER A 276 1.88 -17.79 5.97
CA SER A 276 3.17 -18.44 5.72
C SER A 276 3.68 -18.91 7.07
N SER A 277 3.41 -20.17 7.42
CA SER A 277 4.09 -20.84 8.53
C SER A 277 5.61 -20.75 8.30
N GLY A 278 6.32 -19.99 9.12
CA GLY A 278 7.76 -19.83 8.93
C GLY A 278 8.40 -18.70 9.72
N TYR A 279 8.16 -18.65 11.03
CA TYR A 279 9.09 -18.07 11.98
C TYR A 279 9.29 -19.08 13.11
N GLU A 280 10.11 -20.11 12.84
CA GLU A 280 10.89 -20.73 13.90
C GLU A 280 12.18 -19.91 14.04
N CYS A 281 12.62 -19.74 15.29
CA CYS A 281 13.67 -18.85 15.78
C CYS A 281 14.96 -18.75 14.97
#